data_AF-A0A452YVK7-F1
#
_entry.id   AF-A0A452YVK7-F1
#
_cell.length_a   1.000
_cell.length_b   1.000
_cell.length_c   1.000
_cell.angle_alpha   90.00
_cell.angle_beta   90.00
_cell.angle_gamma   90.00
#
_symmetry.space_group_name_H-M   'P 1'
#
loop_
_entity.id
_entity.type
_entity.pdbx_description
1 polymer ?
#
loop_
_entity_poly.entity_id
_entity_poly.type
_entity_poly.pdbx_seq_one_letter_code
_entity_poly.pdbx_strand_id
1 'polypeptide(L)'
;LNNRNMKEIAKIRGNEELWEVAKLHNCESSYPQELFDVKLQQSVDLREWCVANARRPELLEQVPDSLFDLVDKCLAVNPRCRITSEDALSHEFLAPCGESLKKNALRSRSASASHTPPCLPRDAMVNANEL
;
A
#
# COMPACT_ATOMS: atom_id res chain seq x y z
N LEU A 1 -14.18 12.87 0.06
CA LEU A 1 -13.47 13.35 1.28
C LEU A 1 -14.25 14.54 1.83
N ASN A 2 -14.25 14.78 3.15
CA ASN A 2 -14.71 16.08 3.65
C ASN A 2 -13.66 17.16 3.32
N ASN A 3 -14.08 18.44 3.21
CA ASN A 3 -13.19 19.55 2.84
C ASN A 3 -11.98 19.69 3.78
N ARG A 4 -12.11 19.29 5.04
CA ARG A 4 -11.02 19.32 6.02
C ARG A 4 -9.91 18.34 5.65
N ASN A 5 -10.24 17.09 5.28
CA ASN A 5 -9.23 16.10 4.92
C ASN A 5 -8.48 16.50 3.66
N MET A 6 -9.16 17.09 2.66
CA MET A 6 -8.50 17.59 1.45
C MET A 6 -7.49 18.70 1.76
N LYS A 7 -7.83 19.62 2.67
CA LYS A 7 -6.89 20.66 3.14
C LYS A 7 -5.65 20.07 3.79
N GLU A 8 -5.81 19.09 4.67
CA GLU A 8 -4.65 18.47 5.31
C GLU A 8 -3.77 17.71 4.30
N ILE A 9 -4.37 17.06 3.28
CA ILE A 9 -3.59 16.43 2.20
C ILE A 9 -2.84 17.49 1.38
N ALA A 10 -3.50 18.58 1.00
CA ALA A 10 -2.90 19.66 0.21
C ALA A 10 -1.71 20.33 0.92
N LYS A 11 -1.72 20.40 2.27
CA LYS A 11 -0.58 20.91 3.05
C LYS A 11 0.70 20.09 2.90
N ILE A 12 0.58 18.80 2.58
CA ILE A 12 1.73 17.87 2.47
C ILE A 12 2.06 17.64 1.01
N ARG A 13 1.05 17.32 0.20
CA ARG A 13 1.22 16.89 -1.19
C ARG A 13 1.10 18.01 -2.21
N GLY A 14 0.76 19.22 -1.79
CA GLY A 14 0.46 20.32 -2.69
C GLY A 14 -0.94 20.20 -3.30
N ASN A 15 -1.45 21.36 -3.71
CA ASN A 15 -2.76 21.55 -4.31
C ASN A 15 -2.74 21.31 -5.81
N GLU A 16 -1.60 21.52 -6.47
CA GLU A 16 -1.49 21.38 -7.93
C GLU A 16 -1.82 19.94 -8.36
N GLU A 17 -1.20 18.93 -7.77
CA GLU A 17 -1.51 17.52 -8.09
C GLU A 17 -2.98 17.16 -7.79
N LEU A 18 -3.53 17.66 -6.68
CA LEU A 18 -4.93 17.43 -6.31
C LEU A 18 -5.89 18.04 -7.33
N TRP A 19 -5.58 19.23 -7.83
CA TRP A 19 -6.34 19.92 -8.86
C TRP A 19 -6.28 19.20 -10.21
N GLU A 20 -5.10 18.71 -10.61
CA GLU A 20 -4.95 17.89 -11.82
C GLU A 20 -5.79 16.62 -11.76
N VAL A 21 -5.82 15.94 -10.60
CA VAL A 21 -6.66 14.76 -10.39
C VAL A 21 -8.15 15.13 -10.43
N ALA A 22 -8.55 16.27 -9.86
CA ALA A 22 -9.93 16.72 -9.91
C ALA A 22 -10.40 16.96 -11.36
N LYS A 23 -9.58 17.60 -12.19
CA LYS A 23 -9.83 17.76 -13.63
C LYS A 23 -9.92 16.42 -14.36
N LEU A 24 -8.99 15.51 -14.10
CA LEU A 24 -8.98 14.17 -14.71
C LEU A 24 -10.28 13.39 -14.47
N HIS A 25 -10.95 13.65 -13.34
CA HIS A 25 -12.18 12.98 -12.93
C HIS A 25 -13.45 13.83 -13.13
N ASN A 26 -13.37 15.00 -13.77
CA ASN A 26 -14.48 15.95 -13.97
C ASN A 26 -15.15 16.40 -12.66
N CYS A 27 -14.34 16.58 -11.60
CA CYS A 27 -14.78 16.96 -10.26
C CYS A 27 -14.50 18.44 -9.94
N GLU A 28 -14.15 19.27 -10.92
CA GLU A 28 -13.73 20.66 -10.70
C GLU A 28 -14.79 21.50 -9.96
N SER A 29 -16.07 21.27 -10.26
CA SER A 29 -17.18 21.99 -9.65
C SER A 29 -17.32 21.76 -8.14
N SER A 30 -16.79 20.64 -7.64
CA SER A 30 -16.80 20.27 -6.22
C SER A 30 -15.45 20.55 -5.55
N TYR A 31 -14.48 21.10 -6.28
CA TYR A 31 -13.16 21.38 -5.73
C TYR A 31 -13.23 22.57 -4.76
N PRO A 32 -12.73 22.43 -3.52
CA PRO A 32 -12.83 23.50 -2.54
C PRO A 32 -12.03 24.74 -2.95
N GLN A 33 -12.71 25.89 -3.05
CA GLN A 33 -12.07 27.14 -3.46
C GLN A 33 -10.95 27.58 -2.50
N GLU A 34 -11.08 27.23 -1.22
CA GLU A 34 -10.06 27.57 -0.22
C GLU A 34 -8.70 26.90 -0.46
N LEU A 35 -8.60 25.92 -1.37
CA LEU A 35 -7.35 25.25 -1.72
C LEU A 35 -6.54 26.00 -2.78
N PHE A 36 -7.10 27.04 -3.41
CA PHE A 36 -6.37 27.91 -4.34
C PHE A 36 -5.41 28.89 -3.67
N ASP A 37 -5.20 28.80 -2.34
CA ASP A 37 -4.18 29.55 -1.62
C ASP A 37 -2.78 29.17 -2.13
N VAL A 38 -1.97 30.19 -2.43
CA VAL A 38 -0.58 30.07 -2.89
C VAL A 38 0.26 29.18 -1.95
N LYS A 39 -0.01 29.23 -0.65
CA LYS A 39 0.69 28.41 0.36
C LYS A 39 0.47 26.92 0.20
N LEU A 40 -0.65 26.52 -0.41
CA LEU A 40 -0.99 25.12 -0.62
C LEU A 40 -0.53 24.63 -1.99
N GLN A 41 0.03 25.48 -2.86
CA GLN A 41 0.39 25.07 -4.22
C GLN A 41 1.54 24.07 -4.28
N GLN A 42 2.53 24.19 -3.39
CA GLN A 42 3.76 23.38 -3.44
C GLN A 42 3.63 22.10 -2.60
N SER A 43 4.07 20.98 -3.16
CA SER A 43 4.32 19.75 -2.40
C SER A 43 5.52 19.94 -1.48
N VAL A 44 5.45 19.38 -0.28
CA VAL A 44 6.58 19.37 0.67
C VAL A 44 7.31 18.04 0.53
N ASP A 45 8.65 18.06 0.62
CA ASP A 45 9.43 16.83 0.74
C ASP A 45 9.00 16.04 1.99
N LEU A 46 8.77 14.74 1.85
CA LEU A 46 8.20 13.93 2.92
C LEU A 46 9.15 13.85 4.13
N ARG A 47 10.47 13.83 3.91
CA ARG A 47 11.47 13.79 4.98
C ARG A 47 11.48 15.12 5.73
N GLU A 48 11.50 16.24 5.02
CA GLU A 48 11.39 17.58 5.62
C GLU A 48 10.10 17.74 6.43
N TRP A 49 8.98 17.27 5.88
CA TRP A 49 7.71 17.30 6.59
C TRP A 49 7.75 16.46 7.86
N CYS A 50 8.34 15.26 7.81
CA CYS A 50 8.51 14.42 8.99
C CYS A 50 9.38 15.10 10.05
N VAL A 51 10.47 15.76 9.66
CA VAL A 51 11.35 16.49 10.60
C VAL A 51 10.58 17.60 11.33
N ALA A 52 9.73 18.33 10.62
CA ALA A 52 8.94 19.41 11.20
C ALA A 52 7.78 18.94 12.10
N ASN A 53 7.27 17.71 11.90
CA ASN A 53 6.01 17.26 12.51
C ASN A 53 6.13 16.02 13.41
N ALA A 54 7.26 15.29 13.38
CA ALA A 54 7.45 14.11 14.20
C ALA A 54 7.59 14.47 15.68
N ARG A 55 6.98 13.65 16.55
CA ARG A 55 7.16 13.78 18.01
C ARG A 55 8.59 13.50 18.47
N ARG A 56 9.35 12.76 17.67
CA ARG A 56 10.72 12.30 17.96
C ARG A 56 11.60 12.42 16.70
N PRO A 57 12.00 13.64 16.32
CA PRO A 57 12.80 13.88 15.11
C PRO A 57 14.15 13.16 15.13
N GLU A 58 14.70 12.90 16.33
CA GLU A 58 15.98 12.21 16.51
C GLU A 58 15.98 10.77 15.99
N LEU A 59 14.79 10.15 15.87
CA LEU A 59 14.66 8.81 15.31
C LEU A 59 14.70 8.83 13.77
N LEU A 60 14.42 9.98 13.13
CA LEU A 60 14.40 10.10 11.67
C LEU A 60 15.79 10.02 11.04
N GLU A 61 16.84 10.29 11.81
CA GLU A 61 18.24 10.12 11.38
C GLU A 61 18.58 8.66 11.11
N GLN A 62 17.91 7.72 11.79
CA GLN A 62 18.10 6.29 11.62
C GLN A 62 17.18 5.70 10.54
N VAL A 63 16.24 6.50 10.03
CA VAL A 63 15.28 6.04 9.02
C VAL A 63 15.93 6.11 7.63
N PRO A 64 16.06 4.98 6.92
CA PRO A 64 16.65 4.94 5.59
C PRO A 64 15.79 5.70 4.58
N ASP A 65 16.43 6.33 3.60
CA ASP A 65 15.75 7.07 2.51
C ASP A 65 14.76 6.19 1.75
N SER A 66 15.06 4.89 1.59
CA SER A 66 14.19 3.94 0.91
C SER A 66 12.83 3.75 1.60
N LEU A 67 12.71 4.03 2.91
CA LEU A 67 11.40 4.05 3.56
C LEU A 67 10.60 5.28 3.15
N PHE A 68 11.24 6.47 3.12
CA PHE A 68 10.57 7.70 2.70
C PHE A 68 10.11 7.59 1.25
N ASP A 69 10.94 7.05 0.36
CA ASP A 69 10.58 6.80 -1.05
C ASP A 69 9.39 5.82 -1.17
N LEU A 70 9.38 4.72 -0.40
CA LEU A 70 8.24 3.79 -0.39
C LEU A 70 6.94 4.47 0.06
N VAL A 71 7.00 5.21 1.17
CA VAL A 71 5.84 5.91 1.73
C VAL A 71 5.36 7.01 0.78
N ASP A 72 6.27 7.74 0.15
CA ASP A 72 5.91 8.77 -0.83
C ASP A 72 5.13 8.19 -2.01
N LYS A 73 5.60 7.06 -2.55
CA LYS A 73 4.90 6.30 -3.61
C LYS A 73 3.54 5.75 -3.16
N CYS A 74 3.38 5.40 -1.88
CA CYS A 74 2.11 4.98 -1.30
C CYS A 74 1.12 6.15 -1.15
N LEU A 75 1.63 7.36 -0.93
CA LEU A 75 0.86 8.58 -0.72
C LEU A 75 0.60 9.37 -2.00
N ALA A 76 0.96 8.83 -3.17
CA ALA A 76 0.66 9.45 -4.46
C ALA A 76 -0.82 9.90 -4.55
N VAL A 77 -1.00 11.18 -4.89
CA VAL A 77 -2.31 11.85 -4.94
C VAL A 77 -3.16 11.22 -6.03
N ASN A 78 -2.59 11.01 -7.22
CA ASN A 78 -3.23 10.28 -8.30
C ASN A 78 -3.25 8.78 -7.99
N PRO A 79 -4.41 8.15 -7.80
CA PRO A 79 -4.49 6.71 -7.52
C PRO A 79 -3.88 5.84 -8.64
N ARG A 80 -3.82 6.34 -9.88
CA ARG A 80 -3.20 5.63 -11.01
C ARG A 80 -1.68 5.59 -10.93
N CYS A 81 -1.06 6.52 -10.21
CA CYS A 81 0.39 6.59 -10.01
C CYS A 81 0.83 5.97 -8.69
N ARG A 82 -0.12 5.56 -7.83
CA ARG A 82 0.17 4.96 -6.54
C ARG A 82 0.75 3.56 -6.74
N ILE A 83 1.80 3.25 -5.99
CA ILE A 83 2.43 1.92 -6.02
C ILE A 83 1.42 0.82 -5.69
N THR A 84 1.50 -0.29 -6.41
CA THR A 84 0.68 -1.47 -6.15
C THR A 84 1.24 -2.26 -4.97
N SER A 85 0.45 -3.19 -4.41
CA SER A 85 0.96 -4.07 -3.35
C SER A 85 2.11 -4.96 -3.82
N GLU A 86 2.09 -5.41 -5.09
CA GLU A 86 3.15 -6.23 -5.67
C GLU A 86 4.46 -5.44 -5.83
N ASP A 87 4.37 -4.22 -6.35
CA ASP A 87 5.51 -3.32 -6.49
C ASP A 87 6.06 -2.89 -5.12
N ALA A 88 5.19 -2.64 -4.14
CA ALA A 88 5.59 -2.29 -2.78
C ALA A 88 6.36 -3.43 -2.11
N LEU A 89 5.90 -4.68 -2.25
CA LEU A 89 6.62 -5.85 -1.73
C LEU A 89 7.96 -6.09 -2.44
N SER A 90 8.12 -5.58 -3.65
CA SER A 90 9.36 -5.63 -4.43
C SER A 90 10.26 -4.41 -4.21
N HIS A 91 9.84 -3.44 -3.40
CA HIS A 91 10.59 -2.21 -3.14
C HIS A 91 11.90 -2.48 -2.40
N GLU A 92 12.94 -1.68 -2.68
CA GLU A 92 14.27 -1.81 -2.06
C GLU A 92 14.20 -1.91 -0.53
N PHE A 93 13.36 -1.08 0.09
CA PHE A 93 13.14 -1.09 1.54
C PHE A 93 12.67 -2.46 2.07
N LEU A 94 11.84 -3.18 1.33
CA LEU A 94 11.31 -4.49 1.72
C LEU A 94 12.08 -5.67 1.14
N ALA A 95 13.10 -5.44 0.30
CA ALA A 95 13.90 -6.51 -0.30
C ALA A 95 14.47 -7.50 0.74
N PRO A 96 14.99 -7.07 1.91
CA PRO A 96 15.45 -8.01 2.95
C PRO A 96 14.32 -8.89 3.53
N CYS A 97 13.10 -8.36 3.61
CA CYS A 97 11.93 -9.11 4.06
C CYS A 97 11.45 -10.11 3.00
N GLY A 98 11.49 -9.74 1.72
CA GLY A 98 11.05 -10.58 0.61
C GLY A 98 11.75 -11.95 0.56
N GLU A 99 13.06 -11.99 0.83
CA GLU A 99 13.79 -13.25 0.91
C GLU A 99 13.32 -14.14 2.06
N SER A 100 13.07 -13.54 3.22
CA SER A 100 12.62 -14.25 4.42
C SER A 100 11.21 -14.81 4.23
N LEU A 101 10.32 -14.04 3.61
CA LEU A 101 8.96 -14.49 3.27
C LEU A 101 8.98 -15.63 2.25
N LYS A 102 9.81 -15.55 1.20
CA LYS A 102 10.00 -16.63 0.22
C LYS A 102 10.51 -17.92 0.88
N LYS A 103 11.50 -17.80 1.79
CA LYS A 103 12.02 -18.94 2.57
C LYS A 103 10.92 -19.59 3.44
N ASN A 104 10.07 -18.78 4.08
CA ASN A 104 8.96 -19.27 4.90
C ASN A 104 7.83 -19.91 4.07
N ALA A 105 7.50 -19.33 2.92
CA ALA A 105 6.51 -19.90 2.00
C ALA A 105 6.95 -21.25 1.40
N LEU A 106 8.25 -21.41 1.15
CA LEU A 106 8.80 -22.70 0.70
C LEU A 106 8.71 -23.77 1.81
N ARG A 107 8.95 -23.38 3.07
CA ARG A 107 8.80 -24.25 4.24
C ARG A 107 7.36 -24.67 4.50
N SER A 108 6.38 -23.80 4.28
CA SER A 108 4.96 -24.15 4.44
C SER A 108 4.45 -25.06 3.31
N ARG A 109 4.98 -24.92 2.09
CA ARG A 109 4.70 -25.81 0.96
C ARG A 109 5.30 -27.21 1.12
N SER A 110 6.52 -27.34 1.65
CA SER A 110 7.10 -28.66 1.92
C SER A 110 6.40 -29.40 3.06
N ALA A 111 5.81 -28.69 4.02
CA ALA A 111 5.00 -29.28 5.09
C ALA A 111 3.61 -29.74 4.63
N SER A 112 3.09 -29.22 3.51
CA SER A 112 1.79 -29.61 2.95
C SER A 112 1.87 -30.70 1.87
N ALA A 113 3.07 -31.01 1.37
CA ALA A 113 3.29 -32.12 0.43
C ALA A 113 3.39 -33.51 1.10
N SER A 114 3.44 -33.59 2.43
CA SER A 114 3.53 -34.85 3.19
C SER A 114 2.18 -35.45 3.60
N HIS A 115 1.05 -34.77 3.32
CA HIS A 115 -0.27 -35.36 3.51
C HIS A 115 -0.80 -35.90 2.18
N THR A 116 -0.30 -37.06 1.77
CA THR A 116 -1.05 -37.95 0.89
C THR A 116 -2.21 -38.51 1.73
N PRO A 117 -3.49 -38.28 1.37
CA PRO A 117 -4.58 -38.92 2.08
C PRO A 117 -4.52 -40.43 1.79
N PRO A 118 -4.72 -41.31 2.78
CA PRO A 118 -4.70 -42.75 2.54
C PRO A 118 -5.87 -43.10 1.62
N CYS A 119 -5.57 -43.61 0.42
CA CYS A 119 -6.56 -44.19 -0.47
C CYS A 119 -7.25 -45.35 0.26
N LEU A 120 -8.56 -45.24 0.50
CA LEU A 120 -9.35 -46.35 1.03
C LEU A 120 -9.54 -47.42 -0.07
N PRO A 121 -9.41 -48.72 0.25
CA PRO A 121 -9.61 -49.78 -0.73
C PRO A 121 -11.05 -49.79 -1.24
N ARG A 122 -11.20 -49.77 -2.58
CA ARG A 122 -12.44 -50.20 -3.25
C ARG A 122 -12.57 -51.70 -3.02
N ASP A 123 -13.40 -52.13 -2.08
CA ASP A 123 -14.07 -53.44 -2.14
C ASP A 123 -15.15 -53.50 -1.04
N ALA A 124 -16.37 -53.08 -1.40
CA ALA A 124 -17.63 -53.60 -0.85
C ALA A 124 -18.80 -52.97 -1.62
N MET A 125 -19.01 -53.44 -2.86
CA MET A 125 -20.36 -53.46 -3.43
C MET A 125 -21.18 -54.44 -2.56
N VAL A 126 -22.16 -53.94 -1.83
CA VAL A 126 -23.27 -54.78 -1.35
C VAL A 126 -24.59 -54.21 -1.87
N ASN A 127 -25.28 -55.15 -2.49
CA ASN A 127 -26.39 -55.07 -3.40
C ASN A 127 -27.67 -54.55 -2.74
N ALA A 128 -28.35 -53.61 -3.38
CA ALA A 128 -29.71 -53.22 -3.02
C ALA A 128 -30.68 -54.12 -3.79
N ASN A 129 -31.24 -55.13 -3.11
CA ASN A 129 -32.51 -55.75 -3.48
C ASN A 129 -33.06 -56.59 -2.32
N GLU A 130 -34.40 -56.58 -2.20
CA GLU A 130 -35.29 -57.34 -1.30
C GLU A 130 -35.43 -56.74 0.13
N LEU A 131 -36.58 -56.29 0.63
CA LEU A 131 -38.02 -56.43 0.34
C LEU A 131 -38.78 -55.14 0.70
#